data_AF-A0A5E4WAZ6-F1
#
_entry.id   AF-A0A5E4WAZ6-F1
#
_cell.length_a   1.000
_cell.length_b   1.000
_cell.length_c   1.000
_cell.angle_alpha   90.00
_cell.angle_beta   90.00
_cell.angle_gamma   90.00
#
_symmetry.space_group_name_H-M   'P 1'
#
loop_
_entity.id
_entity.type
_entity.pdbx_description
1 polymer ?
#
loop_
_entity_poly.entity_id
_entity_poly.type
_entity_poly.pdbx_seq_one_letter_code
_entity_poly.pdbx_strand_id
1 'polypeptide(L)'
;MMIVEPERTHEVSASIRSPADTTRCWREIRRALGVYCETCVSGRHSRGRPAERETNDVDGSSCESLVVELDHASSLMLLAAVEGAVRVDYQQRVRGWSRDRLSQAMRSLHRKKGARAKFEVDLLRLWRDETPIKRKSVQDLIYAMRYRHWLAHGRCWSEDLHRDYAFDDIDEIAVAFMEGMRTYADP
;
A
#
# COMPACT_ATOMS: atom_id res chain seq x y z
N MET A 1 24.20 -39.80 -18.39
CA MET A 1 23.87 -38.82 -17.33
C MET A 1 23.20 -37.63 -18.02
N MET A 2 21.87 -37.66 -18.13
CA MET A 2 21.11 -36.60 -18.80
C MET A 2 20.91 -35.44 -17.82
N ILE A 3 21.35 -34.25 -18.23
CA ILE A 3 21.11 -33.00 -17.51
C ILE A 3 19.68 -32.58 -17.90
N VAL A 4 18.75 -32.68 -16.95
CA VAL A 4 17.40 -32.13 -17.09
C VAL A 4 17.49 -30.65 -16.72
N GLU A 5 17.25 -29.77 -17.67
CA GLU A 5 17.12 -28.33 -17.40
C GLU A 5 15.85 -28.06 -16.58
N PRO A 6 15.89 -27.20 -15.55
CA PRO A 6 14.69 -26.84 -14.81
C PRO A 6 13.84 -25.85 -15.63
N GLU A 7 12.60 -26.23 -15.88
CA GLU A 7 11.58 -25.42 -16.53
C GLU A 7 11.41 -24.06 -15.84
N ARG A 8 11.36 -23.00 -16.66
CA ARG A 8 10.99 -21.63 -16.25
C ARG A 8 9.56 -21.62 -15.71
N THR A 9 9.44 -21.58 -14.40
CA THR A 9 8.19 -21.22 -13.70
C THR A 9 8.28 -19.77 -13.23
N HIS A 10 8.23 -18.82 -14.16
CA HIS A 10 8.13 -17.40 -13.83
C HIS A 10 7.23 -16.67 -14.83
N GLU A 11 5.91 -16.86 -14.74
CA GLU A 11 4.99 -16.00 -15.49
C GLU A 11 3.69 -15.61 -14.78
N VAL A 12 3.52 -15.93 -13.49
CA VAL A 12 2.29 -15.54 -12.75
C VAL A 12 2.52 -14.41 -11.71
N SER A 13 3.76 -14.00 -11.44
CA SER A 13 4.07 -12.99 -10.40
C SER A 13 4.14 -11.54 -10.90
N ALA A 14 3.62 -11.26 -12.09
CA ALA A 14 3.92 -10.04 -12.85
C ALA A 14 2.95 -8.85 -12.66
N SER A 15 1.91 -8.97 -11.83
CA SER A 15 0.79 -8.02 -11.86
C SER A 15 0.83 -6.86 -10.85
N ILE A 16 1.80 -6.81 -9.94
CA ILE A 16 1.95 -5.67 -9.02
C ILE A 16 3.40 -5.20 -9.09
N ARG A 17 3.73 -4.40 -10.11
CA ARG A 17 5.10 -3.88 -10.31
C ARG A 17 5.25 -2.45 -9.79
N SER A 18 4.15 -1.76 -9.53
CA SER A 18 4.14 -0.38 -9.07
C SER A 18 2.97 -0.10 -8.10
N PRO A 19 3.13 0.81 -7.12
CA PRO A 19 2.01 1.36 -6.35
C PRO A 19 0.86 1.87 -7.24
N ALA A 20 1.18 2.37 -8.45
CA ALA A 20 0.18 2.80 -9.42
C ALA A 20 -0.75 1.66 -9.88
N ASP A 21 -0.26 0.41 -9.88
CA ASP A 21 -1.08 -0.76 -10.21
C ASP A 21 -2.10 -1.04 -9.11
N THR A 22 -1.70 -0.88 -7.83
CA THR A 22 -2.58 -1.02 -6.66
C THR A 22 -3.70 0.03 -6.68
N THR A 23 -3.34 1.29 -6.90
CA THR A 23 -4.31 2.39 -6.99
C THR A 23 -5.29 2.20 -8.15
N ARG A 24 -4.80 1.80 -9.32
CA ARG A 24 -5.65 1.53 -10.48
C ARG A 24 -6.62 0.38 -10.22
N CYS A 25 -6.11 -0.73 -9.69
CA CYS A 25 -6.92 -1.90 -9.36
C CYS A 25 -8.02 -1.55 -8.34
N TRP A 26 -7.69 -0.79 -7.30
CA TRP A 26 -8.68 -0.30 -6.32
C TRP A 26 -9.77 0.54 -6.99
N ARG A 27 -9.42 1.50 -7.88
CA ARG A 27 -10.42 2.34 -8.58
C ARG A 27 -11.37 1.50 -9.43
N GLU A 28 -10.85 0.49 -10.12
CA GLU A 28 -11.65 -0.41 -10.95
C GLU A 28 -12.61 -1.27 -10.09
N ILE A 29 -12.12 -1.84 -8.98
CA ILE A 29 -12.94 -2.64 -8.07
C ILE A 29 -13.99 -1.77 -7.37
N ARG A 30 -13.62 -0.59 -6.87
CA ARG A 30 -14.55 0.35 -6.22
C ARG A 30 -15.66 0.79 -7.19
N ARG A 31 -15.31 1.07 -8.45
CA ARG A 31 -16.30 1.37 -9.50
C ARG A 31 -17.24 0.19 -9.75
N ALA A 32 -16.70 -1.02 -9.84
CA ALA A 32 -17.51 -2.23 -10.05
C ALA A 32 -18.46 -2.49 -8.86
N LEU A 33 -17.98 -2.32 -7.62
CA LEU A 33 -18.81 -2.40 -6.42
C LEU A 33 -19.89 -1.32 -6.41
N GLY A 34 -19.56 -0.08 -6.79
CA GLY A 34 -20.55 0.99 -6.93
C GLY A 34 -21.70 0.60 -7.88
N VAL A 35 -21.37 0.08 -9.07
CA VAL A 35 -22.36 -0.40 -10.04
C VAL A 35 -23.15 -1.58 -9.49
N TYR A 36 -22.49 -2.55 -8.84
CA TYR A 36 -23.15 -3.69 -8.20
C TYR A 36 -24.17 -3.23 -7.17
N CYS A 37 -23.81 -2.30 -6.31
CA CYS A 37 -24.69 -1.81 -5.26
C CYS A 37 -25.84 -0.98 -5.84
N GLU A 38 -25.58 -0.11 -6.81
CA GLU A 38 -26.65 0.63 -7.50
C GLU A 38 -27.66 -0.32 -8.16
N THR A 39 -27.20 -1.39 -8.82
CA THR A 39 -28.05 -2.31 -9.58
C THR A 39 -28.77 -3.34 -8.70
N CYS A 40 -28.14 -3.84 -7.64
CA CYS A 40 -28.70 -4.86 -6.75
C CYS A 40 -29.51 -4.28 -5.60
N VAL A 41 -29.11 -3.14 -5.03
CA VAL A 41 -29.81 -2.50 -3.89
C VAL A 41 -30.96 -1.61 -4.37
N SER A 42 -30.86 -0.94 -5.53
CA SER A 42 -31.89 0.00 -5.99
C SER A 42 -33.08 -0.64 -6.72
N GLY A 43 -33.20 -1.98 -6.73
CA GLY A 43 -34.43 -2.67 -7.09
C GLY A 43 -35.15 -2.17 -8.36
N ARG A 44 -34.49 -2.18 -9.53
CA ARG A 44 -35.19 -2.18 -10.83
C ARG A 44 -34.94 -3.48 -11.59
N HIS A 45 -35.24 -4.60 -10.93
CA HIS A 45 -35.47 -5.88 -11.60
C HIS A 45 -36.87 -5.85 -12.24
N SER A 46 -37.00 -5.17 -13.37
CA SER A 46 -38.15 -5.37 -14.27
C SER A 46 -37.82 -6.50 -15.25
N ARG A 47 -38.15 -7.74 -14.88
CA ARG A 47 -38.55 -8.85 -15.77
C ARG A 47 -39.00 -10.04 -14.90
N GLY A 48 -40.13 -10.65 -15.27
CA GLY A 48 -41.05 -11.33 -14.35
C GLY A 48 -40.66 -12.73 -13.84
N ARG A 49 -41.04 -12.96 -12.57
CA ARG A 49 -41.62 -14.13 -11.83
C ARG A 49 -41.24 -15.60 -12.19
N PRO A 50 -41.47 -16.57 -11.27
CA PRO A 50 -41.22 -16.58 -9.81
C PRO A 50 -40.57 -17.89 -9.32
N ALA A 51 -39.74 -17.87 -8.28
CA ALA A 51 -39.59 -19.00 -7.35
C ALA A 51 -38.94 -18.50 -6.06
N GLU A 52 -39.59 -18.82 -4.96
CA GLU A 52 -39.18 -18.55 -3.58
C GLU A 52 -37.75 -19.04 -3.32
N ARG A 53 -36.79 -18.11 -3.40
CA ARG A 53 -35.66 -18.14 -2.50
C ARG A 53 -35.91 -17.01 -1.52
N GLU A 54 -35.86 -17.29 -0.23
CA GLU A 54 -35.67 -16.27 0.79
C GLU A 54 -34.51 -15.39 0.34
N THR A 55 -34.84 -14.25 -0.27
CA THR A 55 -33.88 -13.19 -0.49
C THR A 55 -33.64 -12.65 0.90
N ASN A 56 -32.56 -13.10 1.53
CA ASN A 56 -31.93 -12.26 2.54
C ASN A 56 -31.76 -10.91 1.88
N ASP A 57 -32.56 -9.94 2.32
CA ASP A 57 -32.48 -8.56 1.86
C ASP A 57 -31.02 -8.15 2.01
N VAL A 58 -30.31 -8.05 0.88
CA VAL A 58 -28.98 -7.44 0.87
C VAL A 58 -29.25 -5.96 1.10
N ASP A 59 -29.30 -5.58 2.37
CA ASP A 59 -29.51 -4.20 2.76
C ASP A 59 -28.38 -3.33 2.18
N GLY A 60 -28.66 -2.04 1.96
CA GLY A 60 -27.63 -1.09 1.52
C GLY A 60 -26.44 -0.98 2.48
N SER A 61 -26.59 -1.40 3.75
CA SER A 61 -25.55 -1.38 4.78
C SER A 61 -24.46 -2.42 4.51
N SER A 62 -24.80 -3.55 3.88
CA SER A 62 -23.85 -4.58 3.47
C SER A 62 -22.91 -4.07 2.37
N CYS A 63 -23.38 -3.21 1.46
CA CYS A 63 -22.52 -2.65 0.41
C CYS A 63 -21.51 -1.66 0.98
N GLU A 64 -21.96 -0.74 1.84
CA GLU A 64 -21.08 0.25 2.45
C GLU A 64 -19.97 -0.42 3.26
N SER A 65 -20.29 -1.50 3.98
CA SER A 65 -19.30 -2.31 4.70
C SER A 65 -18.25 -2.92 3.77
N LEU A 66 -18.64 -3.40 2.58
CA LEU A 66 -17.70 -3.96 1.60
C LEU A 66 -16.77 -2.91 1.01
N VAL A 67 -17.27 -1.69 0.77
CA VAL A 67 -16.44 -0.57 0.30
C VAL A 67 -15.43 -0.16 1.37
N VAL A 68 -15.84 -0.08 2.63
CA VAL A 68 -14.94 0.21 3.76
C VAL A 68 -13.87 -0.88 3.91
N GLU A 69 -14.26 -2.15 3.81
CA GLU A 69 -13.30 -3.26 3.88
C GLU A 69 -12.31 -3.23 2.72
N LEU A 70 -12.77 -2.93 1.51
CA LEU A 70 -11.90 -2.76 0.35
C LEU A 70 -10.91 -1.60 0.55
N ASP A 71 -11.36 -0.47 1.09
CA ASP A 71 -10.52 0.70 1.36
C ASP A 71 -9.43 0.37 2.38
N HIS A 72 -9.78 -0.34 3.46
CA HIS A 72 -8.83 -0.83 4.46
C HIS A 72 -7.80 -1.79 3.85
N ALA A 73 -8.25 -2.81 3.12
CA ALA A 73 -7.36 -3.79 2.50
C ALA A 73 -6.41 -3.12 1.50
N SER A 74 -6.92 -2.20 0.69
CA SER A 74 -6.13 -1.52 -0.33
C SER A 74 -5.14 -0.53 0.28
N SER A 75 -5.53 0.18 1.33
CA SER A 75 -4.64 1.04 2.11
C SER A 75 -3.49 0.24 2.74
N LEU A 76 -3.81 -0.93 3.32
CA LEU A 76 -2.80 -1.82 3.91
C LEU A 76 -1.80 -2.31 2.83
N MET A 77 -2.31 -2.75 1.69
CA MET A 77 -1.48 -3.19 0.56
C MET A 77 -0.56 -2.08 0.06
N LEU A 78 -1.08 -0.86 -0.11
CA LEU A 78 -0.32 0.29 -0.61
C LEU A 78 0.79 0.70 0.37
N LEU A 79 0.48 0.80 1.67
CA LEU A 79 1.48 1.14 2.69
C LEU A 79 2.54 0.05 2.83
N ALA A 80 2.16 -1.23 2.73
CA ALA A 80 3.11 -2.35 2.71
C ALA A 80 4.02 -2.31 1.47
N ALA A 81 3.49 -1.91 0.30
CA ALA A 81 4.29 -1.74 -0.91
C ALA A 81 5.31 -0.60 -0.77
N VAL A 82 4.92 0.54 -0.18
CA VAL A 82 5.84 1.66 0.13
C VAL A 82 6.94 1.20 1.10
N GLU A 83 6.58 0.47 2.16
CA GLU A 83 7.58 -0.10 3.08
C GLU A 83 8.56 -1.04 2.36
N GLY A 84 8.04 -1.94 1.54
CA GLY A 84 8.84 -2.84 0.73
C GLY A 84 9.81 -2.09 -0.19
N ALA A 85 9.34 -1.06 -0.90
CA ALA A 85 10.16 -0.26 -1.80
C ALA A 85 11.32 0.43 -1.07
N VAL A 86 11.06 1.06 0.07
CA VAL A 86 12.09 1.70 0.89
C VAL A 86 13.08 0.68 1.45
N ARG A 87 12.62 -0.52 1.86
CA ARG A 87 13.52 -1.58 2.34
C ARG A 87 14.41 -2.13 1.23
N VAL A 88 13.89 -2.28 0.02
CA VAL A 88 14.67 -2.68 -1.16
C VAL A 88 15.72 -1.62 -1.48
N ASP A 89 15.32 -0.35 -1.54
CA ASP A 89 16.25 0.78 -1.77
C ASP A 89 17.35 0.83 -0.70
N TYR A 90 16.99 0.66 0.58
CA TYR A 90 17.95 0.59 1.68
C TYR A 90 18.98 -0.51 1.47
N GLN A 91 18.55 -1.73 1.13
CA GLN A 91 19.46 -2.84 0.87
C GLN A 91 20.36 -2.58 -0.35
N GLN A 92 19.82 -2.01 -1.42
CA GLN A 92 20.58 -1.66 -2.62
C GLN A 92 21.64 -0.61 -2.32
N ARG A 93 21.30 0.47 -1.61
CA ARG A 93 22.24 1.55 -1.25
C ARG A 93 23.31 1.13 -0.26
N VAL A 94 22.98 0.22 0.67
CA VAL A 94 23.95 -0.33 1.61
C VAL A 94 25.01 -1.18 0.90
N ARG A 95 24.58 -1.98 -0.09
CA ARG A 95 25.47 -2.85 -0.89
C ARG A 95 26.17 -2.11 -2.02
N GLY A 96 25.56 -1.02 -2.49
CA GLY A 96 26.07 -0.19 -3.56
C GLY A 96 27.23 0.70 -3.15
N TRP A 97 27.83 1.33 -4.16
CA TRP A 97 29.00 2.20 -4.01
C TRP A 97 28.68 3.69 -4.15
N SER A 98 27.39 4.05 -4.21
CA SER A 98 26.99 5.44 -4.36
C SER A 98 27.50 6.30 -3.19
N ARG A 99 28.00 7.49 -3.54
CA ARG A 99 28.55 8.48 -2.61
C ARG A 99 27.54 9.56 -2.21
N ASP A 100 26.28 9.44 -2.60
CA ASP A 100 25.24 10.39 -2.14
C ASP A 100 25.03 10.33 -0.61
N ARG A 101 24.51 11.43 -0.07
CA ARG A 101 24.33 11.62 1.38
C ARG A 101 23.45 10.55 2.00
N LEU A 102 22.35 10.19 1.34
CA LEU A 102 21.42 9.16 1.83
C LEU A 102 22.12 7.79 1.91
N SER A 103 22.83 7.39 0.85
CA SER A 103 23.58 6.13 0.81
C SER A 103 24.69 6.06 1.87
N GLN A 104 25.38 7.17 2.14
CA GLN A 104 26.36 7.23 3.23
C GLN A 104 25.70 7.08 4.60
N ALA A 105 24.58 7.78 4.84
CA ALA A 105 23.84 7.71 6.09
C ALA A 105 23.23 6.32 6.32
N MET A 106 22.65 5.71 5.29
CA MET A 106 22.11 4.35 5.33
C MET A 106 23.19 3.30 5.63
N ARG A 107 24.40 3.41 5.05
CA ARG A 107 25.53 2.54 5.40
C ARG A 107 25.97 2.73 6.85
N SER A 108 25.98 3.96 7.34
CA SER A 108 26.27 4.26 8.75
C SER A 108 25.24 3.63 9.69
N LEU A 109 23.96 3.74 9.35
CA LEU A 109 22.86 3.10 10.06
C LEU A 109 22.99 1.57 10.01
N HIS A 110 23.32 0.99 8.85
CA HIS A 110 23.48 -0.46 8.68
C HIS A 110 24.62 -1.02 9.54
N ARG A 111 25.73 -0.30 9.70
CA ARG A 111 26.79 -0.73 10.63
C ARG A 111 26.30 -0.83 12.09
N LYS A 112 25.34 0.00 12.48
CA LYS A 112 24.80 0.05 13.85
C LYS A 112 23.64 -0.94 14.08
N LYS A 113 22.73 -1.06 13.10
CA LYS A 113 21.46 -1.80 13.26
C LYS A 113 21.25 -2.92 12.24
N GLY A 114 22.04 -2.97 11.17
CA GLY A 114 21.89 -3.94 10.09
C GLY A 114 20.47 -3.99 9.53
N ALA A 115 19.95 -5.20 9.33
CA ALA A 115 18.56 -5.42 8.91
C ALA A 115 17.50 -5.03 9.96
N ARG A 116 17.88 -4.76 11.22
CA ARG A 116 16.97 -4.39 12.31
C ARG A 116 16.68 -2.89 12.38
N ALA A 117 17.08 -2.11 11.38
CA ALA A 117 16.69 -0.71 11.27
C ALA A 117 15.15 -0.61 11.26
N LYS A 118 14.60 0.21 12.16
CA LYS A 118 13.17 0.44 12.28
C LYS A 118 12.68 1.34 11.15
N PHE A 119 11.53 1.01 10.59
CA PHE A 119 11.06 1.66 9.37
C PHE A 119 10.83 3.17 9.54
N GLU A 120 10.00 3.56 10.51
CA GLU A 120 9.55 4.94 10.69
C GLU A 120 10.62 5.82 11.32
N VAL A 121 11.28 5.30 12.36
CA VAL A 121 12.22 6.09 13.17
C VAL A 121 13.63 6.10 12.62
N ASP A 122 14.03 5.10 11.83
CA ASP A 122 15.36 5.08 11.22
C ASP A 122 15.29 5.38 9.72
N LEU A 123 14.56 4.58 8.95
CA LEU A 123 14.61 4.68 7.48
C LEU A 123 13.89 5.92 6.95
N LEU A 124 12.64 6.17 7.35
CA LEU A 124 11.90 7.36 6.90
C LEU A 124 12.54 8.65 7.40
N ARG A 125 13.13 8.66 8.60
CA ARG A 125 13.88 9.83 9.08
C ARG A 125 15.10 10.13 8.23
N LEU A 126 15.85 9.12 7.79
CA LEU A 126 16.97 9.34 6.86
C LEU A 126 16.49 9.94 5.53
N TRP A 127 15.37 9.46 4.99
CA TRP A 127 14.78 10.06 3.79
C TRP A 127 14.42 11.53 4.01
N ARG A 128 13.82 11.88 5.15
CA ARG A 128 13.48 13.26 5.50
C ARG A 128 14.71 14.17 5.64
N ASP A 129 15.79 13.65 6.22
CA ASP A 129 16.92 14.45 6.67
C ASP A 129 18.04 14.57 5.61
N GLU A 130 18.19 13.57 4.75
CA GLU A 130 19.30 13.49 3.78
C GLU A 130 18.89 13.70 2.31
N THR A 131 17.59 13.93 2.03
CA THR A 131 17.07 14.15 0.67
C THR A 131 16.29 15.46 0.57
N PRO A 132 16.09 16.00 -0.65
CA PRO A 132 15.26 17.19 -0.85
C PRO A 132 13.74 16.90 -0.84
N ILE A 133 13.31 15.67 -0.53
CA ILE A 133 11.88 15.34 -0.41
C ILE A 133 11.24 16.25 0.65
N LYS A 134 10.04 16.75 0.34
CA LYS A 134 9.29 17.62 1.26
C LYS A 134 9.13 16.92 2.62
N ARG A 135 9.60 17.58 3.68
CA ARG A 135 9.51 17.04 5.06
C ARG A 135 8.09 16.65 5.46
N LYS A 136 7.10 17.43 5.00
CA LYS A 136 5.68 17.15 5.20
C LYS A 136 5.28 15.79 4.62
N SER A 137 5.67 15.47 3.39
CA SER A 137 5.35 14.18 2.75
C SER A 137 5.91 13.00 3.54
N VAL A 138 7.14 13.11 4.05
CA VAL A 138 7.72 12.04 4.89
C VAL A 138 7.02 11.95 6.25
N GLN A 139 6.65 13.08 6.84
CA GLN A 139 5.97 13.12 8.12
C GLN A 139 4.54 12.56 8.04
N ASP A 140 3.81 12.89 6.97
CA ASP A 140 2.48 12.36 6.69
C ASP A 140 2.54 10.83 6.48
N LEU A 141 3.58 10.32 5.79
CA LEU A 141 3.82 8.88 5.67
C LEU A 141 4.14 8.22 7.01
N ILE A 142 4.98 8.84 7.86
CA ILE A 142 5.26 8.31 9.22
C ILE A 142 3.97 8.15 10.02
N TYR A 143 3.03 9.09 9.92
CA TYR A 143 1.73 8.98 10.59
C TYR A 143 0.86 7.89 9.95
N ALA A 144 0.83 7.79 8.62
CA ALA A 144 0.11 6.73 7.91
C ALA A 144 0.63 5.32 8.25
N MET A 145 1.90 5.14 8.61
CA MET A 145 2.41 3.84 9.06
C MET A 145 1.81 3.38 10.40
N ARG A 146 1.35 4.31 11.26
CA ARG A 146 0.57 3.93 12.46
C ARG A 146 -0.79 3.36 12.06
N TYR A 147 -1.43 3.97 11.07
CA TYR A 147 -2.66 3.45 10.49
C TYR A 147 -2.45 2.06 9.87
N ARG A 148 -1.32 1.82 9.19
CA ARG A 148 -0.94 0.46 8.74
C ARG A 148 -0.86 -0.53 9.90
N HIS A 149 -0.23 -0.17 11.02
CA HIS A 149 -0.15 -1.06 12.19
C HIS A 149 -1.54 -1.43 12.73
N TRP A 150 -2.42 -0.44 12.84
CA TRP A 150 -3.82 -0.66 13.21
C TRP A 150 -4.53 -1.60 12.21
N LEU A 151 -4.39 -1.36 10.90
CA LEU A 151 -4.97 -2.22 9.86
C LEU A 151 -4.46 -3.67 9.93
N ALA A 152 -3.17 -3.87 10.19
CA ALA A 152 -2.54 -5.19 10.19
C ALA A 152 -2.84 -6.00 11.46
N HIS A 153 -2.99 -5.33 12.61
CA HIS A 153 -3.16 -5.99 13.90
C HIS A 153 -4.61 -5.94 14.42
N GLY A 154 -5.48 -5.18 13.74
CA GLY A 154 -6.89 -5.07 14.05
C GLY A 154 -7.19 -4.23 15.30
N ARG A 155 -8.47 -4.19 15.64
CA ARG A 155 -9.05 -3.31 16.68
C ARG A 155 -8.55 -3.56 18.10
N CYS A 156 -7.81 -4.63 18.35
CA CYS A 156 -7.20 -4.91 19.66
C CYS A 156 -5.97 -4.03 19.95
N TRP A 157 -5.46 -3.34 18.93
CA TRP A 157 -4.40 -2.36 19.07
C TRP A 157 -4.98 -0.95 18.96
N SER A 158 -5.43 -0.40 20.09
CA SER A 158 -5.88 1.01 20.16
C SER A 158 -4.67 1.94 20.16
N GLU A 159 -4.05 2.16 19.00
CA GLU A 159 -3.24 3.37 18.86
C GLU A 159 -4.20 4.54 18.67
N ASP A 160 -3.93 5.66 19.35
CA ASP A 160 -4.51 6.95 19.00
C ASP A 160 -4.09 7.27 17.56
N LEU A 161 -4.93 6.89 16.60
CA LEU A 161 -4.77 7.30 15.21
C LEU A 161 -4.75 8.83 15.21
N HIS A 162 -3.78 9.40 14.49
CA HIS A 162 -3.66 10.85 14.42
C HIS A 162 -4.91 11.50 13.80
N ARG A 163 -5.57 10.76 12.90
CA ARG A 163 -6.82 11.08 12.23
C ARG A 163 -7.41 9.82 11.59
N ASP A 164 -8.66 9.91 11.15
CA ASP A 164 -9.22 8.94 10.23
C ASP A 164 -8.59 9.11 8.84
N TYR A 165 -8.30 7.99 8.16
CA TYR A 165 -7.72 7.98 6.83
C TYR A 165 -8.71 7.34 5.85
N ALA A 166 -9.10 8.09 4.82
CA ALA A 166 -9.72 7.50 3.64
C ALA A 166 -8.64 6.87 2.74
N PHE A 167 -9.02 5.99 1.82
CA PHE A 167 -8.07 5.44 0.85
C PHE A 167 -7.38 6.56 0.05
N ASP A 168 -8.12 7.59 -0.36
CA ASP A 168 -7.57 8.72 -1.13
C ASP A 168 -6.47 9.47 -0.38
N ASP A 169 -6.57 9.61 0.95
CA ASP A 169 -5.50 10.18 1.77
C ASP A 169 -4.22 9.33 1.67
N ILE A 170 -4.37 8.01 1.74
CA ILE A 170 -3.24 7.07 1.69
C ILE A 170 -2.62 7.04 0.29
N ASP A 171 -3.45 7.10 -0.76
CA ASP A 171 -3.01 7.20 -2.15
C ASP A 171 -2.17 8.47 -2.35
N GLU A 172 -2.67 9.63 -1.93
CA GLU A 172 -1.96 10.91 -2.06
C GLU A 172 -0.62 10.89 -1.31
N ILE A 173 -0.61 10.41 -0.06
CA ILE A 173 0.62 10.31 0.74
C ILE A 173 1.63 9.38 0.09
N ALA A 174 1.20 8.20 -0.35
CA ALA A 174 2.06 7.20 -0.96
C ALA A 174 2.65 7.69 -2.29
N VAL A 175 1.81 8.26 -3.16
CA VAL A 175 2.25 8.82 -4.46
C VAL A 175 3.25 9.95 -4.24
N ALA A 176 2.93 10.92 -3.38
CA ALA A 176 3.81 12.07 -3.13
C ALA A 176 5.20 11.64 -2.62
N PHE A 177 5.26 10.64 -1.73
CA PHE A 177 6.54 10.13 -1.24
C PHE A 177 7.29 9.31 -2.30
N MET A 178 6.62 8.40 -3.00
CA MET A 178 7.23 7.54 -4.01
C MET A 178 7.74 8.34 -5.22
N GLU A 179 7.03 9.39 -5.64
CA GLU A 179 7.51 10.34 -6.64
C GLU A 179 8.77 11.06 -6.15
N GLY A 180 8.78 11.51 -4.90
CA GLY A 180 9.97 12.10 -4.29
C GLY A 180 11.18 11.15 -4.29
N MET A 181 10.96 9.86 -3.98
CA MET A 181 12.01 8.84 -4.06
C MET A 181 12.52 8.66 -5.49
N ARG A 182 11.61 8.60 -6.47
CA ARG A 182 11.94 8.45 -7.88
C ARG A 182 12.76 9.62 -8.40
N THR A 183 12.33 10.86 -8.15
CA THR A 183 13.06 12.06 -8.53
C THR A 183 14.45 12.14 -7.89
N TYR A 184 14.59 11.65 -6.66
CA TYR A 184 15.91 11.60 -6.01
C TYR A 184 16.84 10.53 -6.62
N ALA A 185 16.29 9.40 -7.06
CA ALA A 185 17.05 8.29 -7.61
C ALA A 185 17.53 8.53 -9.05
N ASP A 186 16.83 9.38 -9.82
CA ASP A 186 17.13 9.74 -11.21
C ASP A 186 17.29 11.27 -11.33
N PRO A 187 18.40 11.84 -10.80
CA PRO A 187 18.58 13.29 -10.65
C PRO A 187 18.84 14.04 -11.96
#